data_AF-A0A6B3I155-F1
#
_entry.id   AF-A0A6B3I155-F1
#
_cell.length_a   1.000
_cell.length_b   1.000
_cell.length_c   1.000
_cell.angle_alpha   90.00
_cell.angle_beta   90.00
_cell.angle_gamma   90.00
#
_symmetry.space_group_name_H-M   'P 1'
#
loop_
_entity.id
_entity.type
_entity.pdbx_description
1 polymer ?
#
loop_
_entity_poly.entity_id
_entity_poly.type
_entity_poly.pdbx_seq_one_letter_code
_entity_poly.pdbx_strand_id
1 'polypeptide(L)' 'LATHDAEVAALADRTVPLLDGRRVATVALPGVPDAEGSTACSLSF' A
#
# COMPACT_ATOMS: atom_id res chain seq x y z
N LEU A 1 -5.73 12.63 1.27
CA LEU A 1 -4.81 13.27 2.23
C LEU A 1 -3.40 12.80 1.92
N ALA A 2 -2.41 13.70 1.88
CA ALA A 2 -1.00 13.33 1.74
C ALA A 2 -0.30 13.66 3.06
N THR A 3 0.04 12.62 3.82
CA THR A 3 0.73 12.72 5.11
C THR A 3 1.84 11.67 5.17
N HIS A 4 2.95 12.02 5.80
CA HIS A 4 4.04 11.09 6.10
C HIS A 4 3.91 10.48 7.50
N ASP A 5 2.93 10.96 8.28
CA ASP A 5 2.66 10.47 9.63
C ASP A 5 1.91 9.13 9.57
N ALA A 6 2.53 8.11 10.15
CA ALA A 6 1.99 6.75 10.17
C ALA A 6 0.71 6.64 11.01
N GLU A 7 0.56 7.43 12.08
CA GLU A 7 -0.64 7.40 12.91
C GLU A 7 -1.84 7.97 12.13
N VAL A 8 -1.61 9.07 11.40
CA VAL A 8 -2.65 9.67 10.54
C VAL A 8 -2.97 8.76 9.36
N ALA A 9 -1.97 8.05 8.80
CA ALA A 9 -2.19 7.07 7.75
C ALA A 9 -2.99 5.85 8.24
N ALA A 10 -2.75 5.38 9.47
CA ALA A 10 -3.45 4.24 10.06
C ALA A 10 -4.95 4.52 10.31
N LEU A 11 -5.32 5.79 10.54
CA LEU A 11 -6.72 6.20 10.69
C LEU A 11 -7.46 6.30 9.35
N ALA A 12 -6.75 6.27 8.23
CA ALA A 12 -7.38 6.35 6.92
C ALA A 12 -7.97 4.99 6.52
N ASP A 13 -9.20 5.01 5.99
CA ASP A 13 -9.86 3.83 5.41
C ASP A 13 -9.00 3.14 4.34
N ARG A 14 -8.17 3.93 3.61
CA ARG A 14 -7.26 3.43 2.58
C ARG A 14 -5.94 4.17 2.61
N THR A 15 -4.85 3.40 2.58
CA THR A 15 -3.47 3.92 2.47
C THR A 15 -2.87 3.59 1.11
N VAL A 16 -2.10 4.53 0.55
CA VAL A 16 -1.38 4.35 -0.71
C VAL A 16 0.08 4.75 -0.48
N PRO A 17 1.03 3.82 -0.52
CA PRO A 17 2.44 4.16 -0.35
C PRO A 17 2.94 4.86 -1.60
N LEU A 18 3.58 6.01 -1.42
CA LEU A 18 4.24 6.76 -2.48
C LEU A 18 5.72 6.90 -2.15
N LEU A 19 6.58 6.64 -3.12
CA LEU A 19 8.01 6.93 -3.07
C LEU A 19 8.37 7.76 -4.29
N ASP A 20 8.98 8.93 -4.07
CA ASP A 20 9.31 9.89 -5.14
C ASP A 20 8.08 10.32 -5.98
N GLY A 21 6.91 10.40 -5.33
CA GLY A 21 5.64 10.70 -5.99
C GLY A 21 5.08 9.56 -6.86
N ARG A 22 5.73 8.39 -6.87
CA ARG A 22 5.26 7.18 -7.56
C ARG A 22 4.66 6.21 -6.58
N ARG A 23 3.54 5.57 -6.96
CA ARG A 23 2.90 4.54 -6.14
C ARG A 23 3.76 3.30 -6.14
N VAL A 24 4.17 2.86 -4.95
CA VAL A 24 4.90 1.63 -4.74
C VAL A 24 4.01 0.67 -3.95
N ALA A 25 3.95 -0.60 -4.37
CA ALA A 25 3.12 -1.59 -3.71
C ALA A 25 3.70 -1.96 -2.32
N THR A 26 5.02 -1.95 -2.21
CA THR A 26 5.76 -2.46 -1.06
C THR A 26 6.72 -1.41 -0.52
N VAL A 27 6.20 -0.46 0.26
CA VAL A 27 7.05 0.16 1.30
C VAL A 27 7.06 -0.84 2.43
N ALA A 28 8.22 -1.45 2.70
CA ALA A 28 8.42 -2.32 3.84
C ALA A 28 8.33 -1.50 5.13
N LEU A 29 7.10 -1.20 5.55
CA LEU A 29 6.81 -0.72 6.89
C LEU A 29 6.99 -1.93 7.82
N PRO A 30 7.80 -1.84 8.89
CA PRO A 30 8.12 -2.98 9.77
C PRO A 30 6.94 -3.44 10.65
N GLY A 31 5.73 -3.57 10.10
CA GLY A 31 4.56 -4.04 10.84
C GLY A 31 3.21 -4.02 10.12
N VAL A 32 3.13 -3.68 8.83
CA VAL A 32 1.85 -3.74 8.10
C VAL A 32 1.88 -4.96 7.18
N PRO A 33 1.10 -6.02 7.44
CA PRO A 33 1.01 -7.12 6.50
C PRO A 33 0.43 -6.56 5.20
N ASP A 34 1.15 -6.75 4.10
CA ASP A 34 0.65 -6.54 2.75
C ASP A 34 -0.75 -7.14 2.67
N ALA A 35 -1.75 -6.29 2.43
CA ALA A 35 -3.09 -6.75 2.10
C ALA A 35 -3.01 -7.39 0.72
N GLU A 36 -2.66 -8.67 0.73
CA GLU A 36 -2.64 -9.59 -0.39
C GLU A 36 -4.02 -9.57 -1.06
N GLY A 37 -4.09 -8.84 -2.17
CA GLY A 37 -5.31 -8.63 -2.94
C GLY A 37 -5.01 -8.26 -4.39
N SER A 38 -3.82 -8.56 -4.90
CA SER A 38 -3.54 -8.54 -6.33
C SER A 38 -3.66 -9.97 -6.85
N THR A 39 -4.89 -10.37 -7.14
CA THR A 39 -5.25 -11.57 -7.91
C THR A 39 -4.65 -11.47 -9.33
N ALA A 40 -3.34 -11.65 -9.44
CA ALA A 40 -2.70 -11.95 -10.70
C ALA A 40 -2.92 -13.43 -10.97
N CYS A 41 -3.91 -13.77 -11.81
CA CYS A 41 -3.79 -14.80 -12.86
C CYS A 41 -5.16 -15.10 -13.48
N SER A 42 -5.61 -14.24 -14.40
CA SER A 42 -6.38 -14.71 -15.55
C SER A 42 -5.42 -15.48 -16.47
N LEU A 43 -5.11 -16.73 -16.12
CA LEU A 43 -4.45 -17.65 -17.05
C LEU A 43 -5.56 -18.37 -17.84
N SER A 44 -5.85 -17.87 -19.02
CA SER A 44 -6.55 -18.63 -20.05
C SER A 44 -5.50 -19.43 -20.82
N PHE A 45 -5.56 -20.76 -20.71
CA PHE A 45 -4.98 -21.71 -21.66
C PHE A 45 -6.01 -22.81 -21.92
#